data_AF-A0A4S3K5H9-F1
#
_entry.id   AF-A0A4S3K5H9-F1
#
_cell.length_a   1.000
_cell.length_b   1.000
_cell.length_c   1.000
_cell.angle_alpha   90.00
_cell.angle_beta   90.00
_cell.angle_gamma   90.00
#
_symmetry.space_group_name_H-M   'P 1'
#
loop_
_entity.id
_entity.type
_entity.pdbx_description
1 polymer ?
#
loop_
_entity_poly.entity_id
_entity_poly.type
_entity_poly.pdbx_seq_one_letter_code
_entity_poly.pdbx_strand_id
1 'polypeptide(L)'
;MPIIQVNMLEGRTVAQKRAMIAAVTDAVVGSLGVKRETVRIMINEMHAEHFALGGVSVGEQPLGKRNGHPSASATGNGALAGERHNGATVE
;
A
#
# COMPACT_ATOMS: atom_id res chain seq x y z
N MET A 1 10.67 -15.41 -16.99
CA MET A 1 11.60 -14.54 -16.24
C MET A 1 10.96 -13.17 -16.09
N PRO A 2 10.18 -12.91 -15.03
CA PRO A 2 9.51 -11.63 -14.85
C PRO A 2 10.46 -10.51 -14.41
N ILE A 3 10.27 -9.32 -14.98
CA ILE A 3 10.95 -8.09 -14.58
C ILE A 3 9.87 -7.07 -14.24
N ILE A 4 9.97 -6.46 -13.06
CA ILE A 4 9.02 -5.49 -12.53
C ILE A 4 9.78 -4.19 -12.26
N GLN A 5 9.28 -3.07 -12.76
CA GLN A 5 9.75 -1.73 -12.41
C GLN A 5 8.70 -1.03 -11.56
N VAL A 6 9.10 -0.62 -10.35
CA VAL A 6 8.26 0.14 -9.42
C VAL A 6 8.71 1.60 -9.49
N ASN A 7 7.91 2.44 -10.16
CA ASN A 7 8.11 3.89 -10.13
C ASN A 7 7.32 4.45 -8.94
N MET A 8 7.98 5.18 -8.05
CA MET A 8 7.33 5.78 -6.88
C MET A 8 7.98 7.09 -6.46
N LEU A 9 7.30 7.89 -5.63
CA LEU A 9 7.90 9.07 -5.03
C LEU A 9 8.91 8.67 -3.94
N GLU A 10 9.92 9.50 -3.75
CA GLU A 10 10.87 9.42 -2.63
C GLU A 10 10.19 9.47 -1.25
N GLY A 11 10.95 9.13 -0.21
CA GLY A 11 10.51 9.24 1.19
C GLY A 11 9.96 7.95 1.82
N ARG A 12 9.98 6.82 1.12
CA ARG A 12 9.68 5.50 1.72
C ARG A 12 10.89 4.95 2.47
N THR A 13 10.66 4.36 3.65
CA THR A 13 11.74 3.78 4.46
C THR A 13 12.29 2.51 3.80
N VAL A 14 13.54 2.15 4.10
CA VAL A 14 14.16 0.90 3.60
C VAL A 14 13.34 -0.33 4.02
N ALA A 15 12.73 -0.32 5.21
CA ALA A 15 11.85 -1.38 5.68
C ALA A 15 10.59 -1.52 4.81
N GLN A 16 9.93 -0.40 4.47
CA GLN A 16 8.76 -0.39 3.57
C GLN A 16 9.13 -0.91 2.17
N LYS A 17 10.27 -0.49 1.61
CA LYS A 17 10.76 -0.97 0.30
C LYS A 17 11.02 -2.48 0.32
N ARG A 18 11.66 -3.01 1.36
CA ARG A 18 11.91 -4.45 1.54
C ARG A 18 10.61 -5.25 1.66
N ALA A 19 9.64 -4.78 2.45
CA ALA A 19 8.34 -5.43 2.59
C ALA A 19 7.57 -5.48 1.26
N MET A 20 7.59 -4.39 0.49
CA MET A 20 7.00 -4.33 -0.85
C MET A 20 7.68 -5.31 -1.82
N ILE A 21 9.02 -5.35 -1.86
CA ILE A 21 9.79 -6.27 -2.71
C ILE A 21 9.40 -7.74 -2.41
N ALA A 22 9.27 -8.10 -1.13
CA ALA A 22 8.86 -9.45 -0.74
C ALA A 22 7.44 -9.76 -1.23
N ALA A 23 6.46 -8.92 -0.90
CA ALA A 23 5.06 -9.13 -1.24
C ALA A 23 4.79 -9.17 -2.76
N VAL A 24 5.44 -8.29 -3.54
CA VAL A 24 5.35 -8.31 -5.02
C VAL A 24 5.97 -9.60 -5.58
N THR A 25 7.10 -10.05 -5.03
CA THR A 25 7.72 -11.32 -5.44
C THR A 25 6.80 -12.51 -5.15
N ASP A 26 6.18 -12.55 -3.97
CA ASP A 26 5.24 -13.61 -3.57
C ASP A 26 4.02 -13.65 -4.50
N ALA A 27 3.44 -12.49 -4.83
CA ALA A 27 2.33 -12.38 -5.77
C ALA A 27 2.69 -12.87 -7.17
N VAL A 28 3.89 -12.53 -7.69
CA VAL A 28 4.36 -12.97 -9.01
C VAL A 28 4.63 -14.48 -9.05
N VAL A 29 5.24 -15.04 -7.99
CA VAL A 29 5.46 -16.49 -7.87
C VAL A 29 4.12 -17.23 -7.80
N GLY A 30 3.19 -16.79 -6.95
CA GLY A 30 1.89 -17.43 -6.76
C GLY A 30 0.96 -17.34 -7.97
N SER A 31 1.01 -16.26 -8.75
CA SER A 31 0.16 -16.06 -9.93
C SER A 31 0.72 -16.68 -11.22
N LEU A 32 2.04 -16.70 -11.39
CA LEU A 32 2.68 -17.15 -12.65
C LEU A 32 3.40 -18.51 -12.54
N GLY A 33 3.46 -19.12 -11.34
CA GLY A 33 4.12 -20.41 -11.13
C GLY A 33 5.64 -20.40 -11.39
N VAL A 34 6.26 -19.22 -11.38
CA VAL A 34 7.70 -19.05 -11.65
C VAL A 34 8.54 -19.26 -10.40
N LYS A 35 9.80 -19.69 -10.57
CA LYS A 35 10.74 -19.76 -9.44
C LYS A 35 11.14 -18.36 -8.96
N ARG A 36 11.27 -18.19 -7.64
CA ARG A 36 11.50 -16.90 -6.96
C ARG A 36 12.72 -16.15 -7.50
N GLU A 37 13.83 -16.87 -7.68
CA GLU A 37 15.11 -16.35 -8.17
C GLU A 37 15.07 -15.82 -9.61
N THR A 38 13.99 -16.09 -10.36
CA THR A 38 13.80 -15.54 -11.71
C THR A 38 13.11 -14.19 -11.73
N VAL A 39 12.50 -13.77 -10.62
CA VAL A 39 11.77 -12.50 -10.47
C VAL A 39 12.77 -11.39 -10.14
N ARG A 40 12.73 -10.30 -10.92
CA ARG A 40 13.60 -9.12 -10.73
C ARG A 40 12.73 -7.89 -10.49
N ILE A 41 13.06 -7.12 -9.45
CA ILE A 41 12.36 -5.87 -9.11
C ILE A 41 13.37 -4.73 -9.10
N MET A 42 13.09 -3.66 -9.85
CA MET A 42 13.84 -2.41 -9.85
C MET A 42 12.94 -1.31 -9.28
N ILE A 43 13.45 -0.56 -8.31
CA ILE A 43 12.76 0.62 -7.76
C ILE A 43 13.37 1.85 -8.40
N ASN A 44 12.52 2.68 -9.01
CA ASN A 44 12.85 4.00 -9.51
C ASN A 44 12.13 5.03 -8.64
N GLU A 45 12.91 5.80 -7.87
CA GLU A 45 12.37 6.87 -7.02
C GLU A 45 12.43 8.21 -7.75
N MET A 46 11.36 8.99 -7.63
CA MET A 46 11.23 10.29 -8.25
C MET A 46 11.06 11.36 -7.18
N HIS A 47 11.86 12.42 -7.27
CA HIS A 47 11.64 13.66 -6.54
C HIS A 47 10.25 14.23 -6.90
N ALA A 48 9.58 14.89 -5.95
CA ALA A 48 8.20 15.33 -6.12
C ALA A 48 8.00 16.33 -7.28
N GLU A 49 9.02 17.13 -7.60
CA GLU A 49 9.01 18.06 -8.73
C GLU A 49 9.15 17.37 -10.11
N HIS A 50 9.63 16.13 -10.16
CA HIS A 50 9.88 15.40 -11.41
C HIS A 50 8.69 14.53 -11.84
N PHE A 51 7.62 14.52 -11.06
CA PHE A 51 6.40 13.77 -11.34
C PHE A 51 5.20 14.73 -11.28
N ALA A 52 4.37 14.74 -12.33
CA ALA A 52 3.31 15.73 -12.50
C ALA A 52 1.99 15.06 -12.90
N LEU A 53 0.88 15.69 -12.53
CA LEU A 53 -0.49 15.28 -12.87
C LEU A 53 -1.24 16.49 -13.42
N GLY A 54 -1.76 16.39 -14.64
CA GLY A 54 -2.52 17.50 -15.26
C GLY A 54 -1.73 18.79 -15.46
N GLY A 55 -0.39 18.71 -15.60
CA GLY A 55 0.50 19.87 -15.76
C GLY A 55 1.02 20.48 -14.46
N VAL A 56 0.54 20.02 -13.30
CA VAL A 56 0.95 20.48 -11.96
C VAL A 56 1.95 19.47 -11.36
N SER A 57 3.06 19.97 -10.82
CA SER A 57 4.05 19.11 -10.16
C SER A 57 3.48 18.53 -8.85
N VAL A 58 3.93 17.35 -8.47
CA VAL A 58 3.52 16.72 -7.20
C VAL A 58 4.21 17.36 -5.99
N GLY A 59 5.25 18.18 -6.20
CA GLY A 59 5.84 19.07 -5.20
C GLY A 59 5.08 20.39 -5.03
N GLU A 60 4.54 20.95 -6.12
CA GLU A 60 3.70 22.15 -6.14
C GLU A 60 2.44 22.00 -5.27
N GLN A 61 1.90 20.78 -5.17
CA GLN A 61 0.76 20.46 -4.31
C GLN A 61 1.16 19.69 -3.03
N PRO A 62 1.05 20.32 -1.84
CA PRO A 62 1.35 19.66 -0.56
C PRO A 62 0.60 18.33 -0.40
N LEU A 63 1.33 17.30 0.05
CA LEU A 63 0.85 15.93 0.24
C LEU A 63 -0.54 15.83 0.91
N GLY A 64 -0.82 16.70 1.88
CA GLY A 64 -2.08 16.72 2.63
C GLY A 64 -3.32 17.25 1.91
N LYS A 65 -3.23 17.72 0.65
CA LYS A 65 -4.39 18.21 -0.14
C LYS A 65 -4.81 17.29 -1.29
N ARG A 66 -4.19 16.12 -1.44
CA ARG A 66 -4.50 15.20 -2.54
C ARG A 66 -5.73 14.36 -2.19
N ASN A 67 -6.84 14.60 -2.88
CA ASN A 67 -8.05 13.78 -2.79
C ASN A 67 -7.79 12.40 -3.41
N GLY A 68 -7.24 11.45 -2.65
CA GLY A 68 -6.88 10.12 -3.15
C GLY A 68 -6.48 9.14 -2.06
N HIS A 69 -7.47 8.38 -1.57
CA HIS A 69 -7.40 7.36 -0.51
C HIS A 69 -6.97 7.87 0.89
N PRO A 70 -7.76 7.57 1.95
CA PRO A 70 -7.28 7.76 3.31
C PRO A 70 -6.09 6.83 3.55
N SER A 71 -4.93 7.41 3.84
CA SER A 71 -3.85 6.67 4.49
C SER A 71 -4.43 6.01 5.75
N ALA A 72 -4.30 4.69 5.87
CA ALA A 72 -4.80 3.94 7.01
C ALA A 72 -3.99 4.27 8.29
N SER A 73 -4.26 5.45 8.86
CA SER A 73 -3.84 5.81 10.21
C SER A 73 -4.67 4.99 11.19
N ALA A 74 -4.01 4.06 11.86
CA ALA A 74 -4.63 3.16 12.82
C ALA A 74 -5.26 3.94 14.00
N THR A 75 -6.58 3.97 14.07
CA THR A 75 -7.35 4.22 15.30
C THR A 75 -8.45 3.18 15.41
N GLY A 76 -8.05 1.92 15.55
CA GLY A 76 -8.93 0.85 16.01
C GLY A 76 -9.08 0.93 17.53
N ASN A 77 -9.88 1.88 18.04
CA ASN A 77 -10.33 1.87 19.42
C ASN A 77 -11.79 1.41 19.46
N GLY A 78 -12.03 0.25 20.06
CA GLY A 78 -13.33 -0.41 20.02
C GLY A 78 -14.40 0.35 20.81
N ALA A 79 -15.56 0.52 20.19
CA ALA A 79 -16.79 0.96 20.84
C ALA A 79 -17.91 -0.03 20.54
N LEU A 80 -17.99 -1.06 21.40
CA LEU A 80 -19.20 -1.73 21.86
C LEU A 80 -20.32 -1.95 20.81
N ALA A 81 -20.27 -3.10 20.13
CA ALA A 81 -21.47 -3.69 19.54
C ALA A 81 -22.45 -4.05 20.67
N GLY A 82 -23.52 -3.29 20.81
CA GLY A 82 -24.60 -3.59 21.73
C GLY A 82 -25.63 -4.51 21.08
N GLU A 83 -25.75 -5.74 21.56
CA GLU A 83 -26.90 -6.62 21.34
C GLU A 83 -26.92 -7.73 22.39
N ARG A 84 -27.78 -7.59 23.40
CA ARG A 84 -28.20 -8.71 24.28
C ARG A 84 -29.71 -8.65 24.46
N HIS A 85 -30.40 -9.23 23.49
CA HIS A 85 -31.83 -9.47 23.51
C HIS A 85 -32.13 -10.52 24.58
N ASN A 86 -32.64 -10.10 25.75
CA ASN A 86 -32.94 -11.03 26.84
C ASN A 86 -34.40 -11.52 26.72
N GLY A 87 -34.59 -12.57 25.92
CA GLY A 87 -35.85 -13.30 25.80
C GLY A 87 -36.13 -14.18 27.03
N ALA A 88 -37.40 -14.47 27.28
CA ALA A 88 -37.87 -15.05 28.55
C ALA A 88 -37.87 -16.60 28.59
N THR A 89 -37.74 -17.11 29.82
CA THR A 89 -38.38 -18.32 30.38
C THR A 89 -38.54 -19.54 29.48
N VAL A 90 -37.58 -20.47 29.60
CA VAL A 90 -37.86 -21.86 29.97
C VAL A 90 -36.66 -22.44 30.73
N GLU A 91 -36.84 -23.30 31.73
CA GLU A 91 -38.11 -23.63 32.43
C GLU A 91 -38.42 -22.60 33.53
#